data_AF-A0A1S2DGU5-F1
#
_entry.id   AF-A0A1S2DGU5-F1
#
_cell.length_a   1.000
_cell.length_b   1.000
_cell.length_c   1.000
_cell.angle_alpha   90.00
_cell.angle_beta   90.00
_cell.angle_gamma   90.00
#
_symmetry.space_group_name_H-M   'P 1'
#
loop_
_entity.id
_entity.type
_entity.pdbx_description
1 polymer ?
#
loop_
_entity_poly.entity_id
_entity_poly.type
_entity_poly.pdbx_seq_one_letter_code
_entity_poly.pdbx_strand_id
1 'polypeptide(L)' 'MTVEDYEFVLAELQRLIDDAKTLMAKFEAAEFDQQLPGEYHTLHELYARAVKAQKRYTYEALDLIESDTSALENFNFN' A
#
# COMPACT_ATOMS: atom_id res chain seq x y z
N MET A 1 15.34 2.12 -5.09
CA MET A 1 14.22 1.54 -5.85
C MET A 1 14.09 2.33 -7.13
N THR A 2 13.89 1.67 -8.26
CA THR A 2 13.48 2.33 -9.51
C THR A 2 11.96 2.58 -9.49
N VAL A 3 11.40 3.20 -10.53
CA VAL A 3 9.95 3.36 -10.65
C VAL A 3 9.25 1.99 -10.70
N GLU A 4 9.82 1.03 -11.43
CA GLU A 4 9.29 -0.34 -11.56
C GLU A 4 9.31 -1.11 -10.22
N ASP A 5 10.32 -0.89 -9.37
CA ASP A 5 10.33 -1.43 -8.00
C ASP A 5 9.15 -0.88 -7.18
N TYR A 6 8.85 0.42 -7.30
CA TYR A 6 7.70 1.03 -6.61
C TYR A 6 6.36 0.56 -7.18
N GLU A 7 6.21 0.45 -8.50
CA GLU A 7 5.01 -0.10 -9.14
C GLU A 7 4.71 -1.52 -8.66
N PHE A 8 5.74 -2.38 -8.60
CA PHE A 8 5.60 -3.74 -8.08
C PHE A 8 5.18 -3.75 -6.60
N VAL A 9 5.84 -2.98 -5.74
CA VAL A 9 5.52 -2.90 -4.30
C VAL A 9 4.11 -2.33 -4.07
N LEU A 10 3.69 -1.34 -4.85
CA LEU A 10 2.34 -0.77 -4.76
C LEU A 10 1.26 -1.75 -5.23
N ALA A 11 1.53 -2.59 -6.23
CA ALA A 11 0.64 -3.65 -6.67
C ALA A 11 0.49 -4.77 -5.61
N GLU A 12 1.59 -5.20 -4.98
CA GLU A 12 1.55 -6.16 -3.87
C GLU A 12 0.78 -5.62 -2.66
N LEU A 13 1.01 -4.35 -2.30
CA LEU A 13 0.28 -3.71 -1.21
C LEU A 13 -1.22 -3.55 -1.52
N GLN A 14 -1.58 -3.24 -2.77
CA GLN A 14 -2.99 -3.19 -3.18
C GLN A 14 -3.67 -4.57 -3.07
N ARG A 15 -3.00 -5.63 -3.51
CA ARG A 15 -3.52 -7.02 -3.37
C ARG A 15 -3.75 -7.37 -1.90
N LEU A 16 -2.76 -7.12 -1.03
CA LEU A 16 -2.87 -7.35 0.41
C LEU A 16 -4.01 -6.55 1.05
N ILE A 17 -4.22 -5.30 0.62
CA ILE A 17 -5.31 -4.44 1.08
C ILE A 17 -6.69 -5.03 0.72
N ASP A 18 -6.86 -5.54 -0.50
CA ASP A 18 -8.14 -6.07 -0.97
C ASP A 18 -8.43 -7.50 -0.46
N ASP A 19 -7.40 -8.33 -0.30
CA ASP A 19 -7.51 -9.62 0.41
C ASP A 19 -7.90 -9.41 1.88
N ALA A 20 -7.30 -8.43 2.56
CA ALA A 20 -7.66 -8.09 3.94
C ALA A 20 -9.11 -7.61 4.07
N LYS A 21 -9.58 -6.71 3.21
CA LYS A 21 -11.02 -6.31 3.13
C LYS A 21 -11.92 -7.52 2.91
N THR A 22 -11.55 -8.38 1.97
CA THR A 22 -12.30 -9.60 1.61
C THR A 22 -12.38 -10.58 2.78
N LEU A 23 -11.37 -10.62 3.66
CA LEU A 23 -11.38 -11.43 4.86
C LEU A 23 -12.16 -10.77 6.02
N MET A 24 -12.07 -9.45 6.20
CA MET A 24 -12.87 -8.72 7.22
C MET A 24 -14.37 -8.90 6.97
N ALA A 25 -14.83 -8.70 5.73
CA ALA A 25 -16.23 -8.93 5.36
C ALA A 25 -16.69 -10.39 5.56
N LYS A 26 -15.78 -11.39 5.50
CA LYS A 26 -16.08 -12.79 5.81
C LYS A 26 -16.14 -13.07 7.31
N PHE A 27 -15.37 -12.34 8.13
CA PHE A 27 -15.46 -12.40 9.58
C PHE A 27 -16.80 -11.81 10.05
N GLU A 28 -17.13 -10.61 9.57
CA GLU A 28 -18.40 -9.91 9.85
C GLU A 28 -19.62 -10.77 9.44
N ALA A 29 -19.60 -11.35 8.23
CA ALA A 29 -20.69 -12.21 7.74
C ALA A 29 -20.81 -13.58 8.46
N ALA A 30 -19.88 -13.91 9.35
CA ALA A 30 -19.88 -15.13 10.17
C ALA A 30 -20.00 -14.84 11.68
N GLU A 31 -20.18 -13.58 12.07
CA GLU A 31 -20.14 -13.09 13.46
C GLU A 31 -18.79 -13.41 14.17
N PHE A 32 -17.73 -13.65 13.40
CA PHE A 32 -16.38 -13.94 13.90
C PHE A 32 -15.66 -12.68 14.41
N ASP A 33 -16.13 -11.48 14.06
CA ASP A 33 -15.73 -10.23 14.71
C ASP A 33 -16.05 -10.25 16.22
N GLN A 34 -17.13 -10.93 16.62
CA GLN A 34 -17.56 -11.08 18.02
C GLN A 34 -16.97 -12.34 18.67
N GLN A 35 -16.86 -13.45 17.92
CA GLN A 35 -16.37 -14.73 18.44
C GLN A 35 -14.84 -14.80 18.52
N LEU A 36 -14.13 -14.13 17.59
CA LEU A 36 -12.67 -14.11 17.43
C LEU A 36 -12.14 -12.66 17.33
N PRO A 37 -12.39 -11.81 18.35
CA PRO A 37 -12.09 -10.38 18.28
C PRO A 37 -10.59 -10.07 18.22
N GLY A 38 -9.72 -10.97 18.71
CA GLY A 38 -8.26 -10.80 18.65
C GLY A 38 -7.71 -11.01 17.25
N GLU A 39 -8.20 -12.05 16.56
CA GLU A 39 -7.92 -12.38 15.17
C GLU A 39 -8.44 -11.29 14.24
N TYR A 40 -9.67 -10.82 14.47
CA TYR A 40 -10.27 -9.71 13.74
C TYR A 40 -9.52 -8.39 13.96
N HIS A 41 -9.09 -8.09 15.18
CA HIS A 41 -8.23 -6.93 15.47
C HIS A 41 -6.87 -7.03 14.75
N THR A 42 -6.23 -8.20 14.77
CA THR A 42 -4.96 -8.46 14.07
C THR A 42 -5.09 -8.23 12.56
N LEU A 43 -6.24 -8.58 11.98
CA LEU A 43 -6.55 -8.33 10.57
C LEU A 43 -6.73 -6.82 10.26
N HIS A 44 -7.37 -6.07 11.15
CA HIS A 44 -7.45 -4.60 11.08
C HIS A 44 -6.07 -3.94 11.21
N GLU A 45 -5.19 -4.43 12.08
CA GLU A 45 -3.80 -3.95 12.18
C GLU A 45 -3.01 -4.21 10.89
N LEU A 46 -3.15 -5.41 10.29
CA LEU A 46 -2.52 -5.76 9.01
C LEU A 46 -2.98 -4.82 7.89
N TYR A 47 -4.30 -4.62 7.78
CA TYR A 47 -4.90 -3.67 6.83
C TYR A 47 -4.37 -2.24 7.01
N ALA A 48 -4.39 -1.72 8.24
CA ALA A 48 -3.90 -0.37 8.55
C ALA A 48 -2.40 -0.20 8.25
N ARG A 49 -1.59 -1.23 8.50
CA ARG A 49 -0.17 -1.25 8.13
C ARG A 49 0.04 -1.27 6.62
N ALA A 50 -0.74 -2.05 5.88
CA ALA A 50 -0.65 -2.10 4.41
C ALA A 50 -1.02 -0.76 3.77
N VAL A 51 -2.13 -0.13 4.20
CA VAL A 51 -2.54 1.21 3.73
C VAL A 51 -1.48 2.28 4.08
N LYS A 52 -0.90 2.22 5.29
CA LYS A 52 0.18 3.15 5.68
C LYS A 52 1.44 2.95 4.84
N ALA A 53 1.80 1.71 4.52
CA ALA A 53 2.93 1.40 3.64
C ALA A 53 2.66 1.90 2.21
N GLN A 54 1.49 1.61 1.64
CA GLN A 54 1.09 2.03 0.30
C GLN A 54 1.23 3.55 0.15
N LYS A 55 0.62 4.32 1.08
CA LYS A 55 0.74 5.79 1.09
C LYS A 55 2.18 6.29 1.16
N ARG A 56 3.07 5.61 1.89
CA ARG A 56 4.50 5.97 1.96
C ARG A 56 5.20 5.72 0.61
N TYR A 57 5.04 4.52 0.06
CA TYR A 57 5.64 4.15 -1.22
C TYR A 57 5.10 4.96 -2.40
N THR A 58 3.85 5.45 -2.36
CA THR A 58 3.32 6.39 -3.37
C THR A 58 4.06 7.73 -3.34
N TYR A 59 4.35 8.30 -2.16
CA TYR A 59 5.14 9.54 -2.09
C TYR A 59 6.61 9.30 -2.49
N GLU A 60 7.23 8.22 -2.01
CA GLU A 60 8.62 7.87 -2.38
C GLU A 60 8.80 7.67 -3.91
N ALA A 61 7.75 7.20 -4.61
CA ALA A 61 7.72 7.08 -6.06
C ALA A 61 7.52 8.44 -6.78
N LEU A 62 6.66 9.31 -6.24
CA LEU A 62 6.44 10.66 -6.79
C LEU A 62 7.69 11.53 -6.64
N ASP A 63 8.31 11.53 -5.45
CA ASP A 63 9.56 12.24 -5.15
C ASP A 63 10.68 11.82 -6.14
N LEU A 64 10.76 10.53 -6.49
CA LEU A 64 11.70 10.01 -7.50
C LEU A 64 11.39 10.58 -8.89
N ILE A 65 10.14 10.46 -9.36
CA ILE A 65 9.71 10.92 -10.68
C ILE A 65 9.91 12.43 -10.85
N GLU A 66 9.62 13.23 -9.82
CA GLU A 66 9.88 14.67 -9.82
C GLU A 66 11.39 14.97 -9.88
N SER A 67 12.24 14.20 -9.19
CA SER A 67 13.69 14.37 -9.23
C SER A 67 14.32 14.01 -10.58
N ASP A 68 13.90 12.90 -11.19
CA ASP A 68 14.39 12.47 -12.52
C ASP A 68 13.93 13.45 -13.61
N THR A 69 12.67 13.91 -13.56
CA THR A 69 12.14 14.92 -14.47
C THR A 69 12.91 16.24 -14.36
N SER A 70 13.15 16.71 -13.13
CA SER A 70 13.92 17.92 -12.85
C SER A 70 15.37 17.82 -13.36
N ALA A 71 15.99 16.64 -13.27
CA ALA A 71 17.34 16.42 -13.80
C ALA A 71 17.37 16.53 -15.32
N LEU A 72 16.38 15.96 -16.03
CA LEU A 72 16.27 16.03 -17.49
C LEU A 72 16.01 17.46 -17.99
N GLU A 73 15.20 18.26 -17.29
CA GLU A 73 15.00 19.67 -17.66
C GLU A 73 16.31 20.48 -17.54
N ASN A 74 17.04 20.34 -16.43
CA ASN A 74 18.32 21.06 -16.23
C ASN A 74 19.42 20.67 -17.25
N PHE A 75 19.37 19.45 -17.80
CA PHE A 75 20.28 19.01 -18.87
C PHE A 75 19.95 19.60 -20.25
N ASN A 76 18.71 20.05 -20.50
CA ASN A 76 18.29 20.60 -21.79
C ASN A 76 18.56 22.12 -21.95
N PHE A 77 19.12 22.78 -20.92
CA PHE A 77 19.39 24.23 -20.91
C PHE A 77 20.88 24.60 -20.76
N ASN A 78 21.80 23.67 -21.04
CA ASN A 78 23.26 23.89 -21.10
C ASN A 78 23.84 23.51 -22.47
#